data_AF-A1TAM7-F1
#
_entry.id   AF-A1TAM7-F1
#
_cell.length_a   1.000
_cell.length_b   1.000
_cell.length_c   1.000
_cell.angle_alpha   90.00
_cell.angle_beta   90.00
_cell.angle_gamma   90.00
#
_symmetry.space_group_name_H-M   'P 1'
#
loop_
_entity.id
_entity.type
_entity.pdbx_description
1 polymer ?
#
loop_
_entity_poly.entity_id
_entity_poly.type
_entity_poly.pdbx_seq_one_letter_code
_entity_poly.pdbx_strand_id
1 'polypeptide(L)'
;MQRGLPVRSPTDRRQPQKSDLRRSAILESLDQHLRESGFDGLNIADVTRRAGVTRSAFYFYFENKAAAVAALLEPMYDDGFLAGDLLANIEQPPRARIRAMLEALLDTVDQHRYLLQAMLEARASSTVIREVWDDARESFVPTVARMITAERDSGRAPAGSSAEVVASMLLEFNDRLMERHTLGGRLGRDELLAGAETIWLRTIYAHDGDL
;
A
#
# COMPACT_ATOMS: atom_id res chain seq x y z
N MET A 1 -8.71 -38.93 5.88
CA MET A 1 -7.40 -39.15 5.22
C MET A 1 -6.71 -37.81 5.08
N GLN A 2 -5.76 -37.52 5.97
CA GLN A 2 -4.95 -36.30 6.01
C GLN A 2 -3.87 -36.36 4.90
N ARG A 3 -3.80 -35.34 4.05
CA ARG A 3 -2.63 -35.09 3.20
C ARG A 3 -1.77 -34.04 3.92
N GLY A 4 -0.68 -34.51 4.54
CA GLY A 4 0.30 -33.65 5.21
C GLY A 4 1.03 -32.75 4.22
N LEU A 5 1.21 -31.49 4.61
CA LEU A 5 2.06 -30.50 3.95
C LEU A 5 3.54 -30.90 4.12
N PRO A 6 4.41 -30.66 3.12
CA PRO A 6 5.81 -31.04 3.21
C PRO A 6 6.56 -30.20 4.26
N VAL A 7 7.28 -30.89 5.13
CA VAL A 7 8.25 -30.33 6.09
C VAL A 7 9.35 -29.62 5.30
N ARG A 8 9.60 -28.34 5.59
CA ARG A 8 10.68 -27.56 4.97
C ARG A 8 12.04 -28.08 5.48
N SER A 9 12.87 -28.59 4.57
CA SER A 9 14.27 -28.92 4.84
C SER A 9 15.11 -27.67 5.11
N PRO A 10 15.95 -27.65 6.15
CA PRO A 10 16.74 -26.48 6.55
C PRO A 10 18.06 -26.41 5.77
N THR A 11 18.03 -26.17 4.46
CA THR A 11 19.20 -25.69 3.69
C THR A 11 18.80 -25.23 2.29
N ASP A 12 18.34 -23.98 2.15
CA ASP A 12 18.41 -23.27 0.87
C ASP A 12 18.72 -21.79 1.13
N ARG A 13 19.95 -21.52 1.60
CA ARG A 13 20.53 -20.18 1.48
C ARG A 13 20.97 -20.04 0.01
N ARG A 14 20.01 -19.72 -0.88
CA ARG A 14 20.32 -19.36 -2.26
C ARG A 14 21.26 -18.16 -2.26
N GLN A 15 22.43 -18.31 -2.86
CA GLN A 15 23.21 -17.15 -3.29
C GLN A 15 22.31 -16.30 -4.19
N PRO A 16 22.21 -14.98 -3.99
CA PRO A 16 21.42 -14.14 -4.89
C PRO A 16 21.93 -14.36 -6.32
N GLN A 17 21.05 -14.76 -7.24
CA GLN A 17 21.48 -14.98 -8.62
C GLN A 17 21.97 -13.64 -9.17
N LYS A 18 22.96 -13.66 -10.07
CA LYS A 18 23.49 -12.45 -10.74
C LYS A 18 22.39 -11.59 -11.40
N SER A 19 21.24 -12.20 -11.71
CA SER A 19 20.05 -11.53 -12.19
C SER A 19 19.38 -10.64 -11.12
N ASP A 20 19.25 -11.15 -9.89
CA ASP A 20 18.63 -10.44 -8.77
C ASP A 20 19.45 -9.21 -8.40
N LEU A 21 20.79 -9.34 -8.38
CA LEU A 21 21.70 -8.22 -8.11
C LEU A 21 21.54 -7.07 -9.13
N ARG A 22 21.28 -7.39 -10.41
CA ARG A 22 21.08 -6.37 -11.45
C ARG A 22 19.72 -5.70 -11.32
N ARG A 23 18.66 -6.46 -11.02
CA ARG A 23 17.33 -5.89 -10.73
C ARG A 23 17.42 -4.94 -9.53
N SER A 24 18.07 -5.37 -8.45
CA SER A 24 18.29 -4.55 -7.25
C SER A 24 19.09 -3.28 -7.55
N ALA A 25 20.18 -3.36 -8.32
CA ALA A 25 20.96 -2.18 -8.69
C ALA A 25 20.15 -1.15 -9.51
N ILE A 26 19.25 -1.63 -10.38
CA ILE A 26 18.35 -0.75 -11.13
C ILE A 26 17.36 -0.07 -10.18
N LEU A 27 16.74 -0.82 -9.27
CA LEU A 27 15.77 -0.29 -8.31
C LEU A 27 16.42 0.69 -7.32
N GLU A 28 17.62 0.42 -6.84
CA GLU A 28 18.40 1.33 -5.98
C GLU A 28 18.74 2.64 -6.70
N SER A 29 19.20 2.55 -7.94
CA SER A 29 19.46 3.72 -8.78
C SER A 29 18.19 4.53 -9.08
N LEU A 30 17.07 3.85 -9.32
CA LEU A 30 15.77 4.47 -9.51
C LEU A 30 15.29 5.17 -8.23
N ASP A 31 15.41 4.53 -7.08
CA ASP A 31 15.06 5.09 -5.77
C ASP A 31 15.83 6.38 -5.50
N GLN A 32 17.16 6.34 -5.69
CA GLN A 32 18.00 7.51 -5.53
C GLN A 32 17.59 8.64 -6.50
N HIS A 33 17.28 8.31 -7.75
CA HIS A 33 16.83 9.29 -8.73
C HIS A 33 15.52 9.97 -8.30
N LEU A 34 14.54 9.19 -7.86
CA LEU A 34 13.25 9.73 -7.41
C LEU A 34 13.40 10.63 -6.19
N ARG A 35 14.28 10.30 -5.25
CA ARG A 35 14.61 11.18 -4.10
C ARG A 35 15.21 12.51 -4.54
N GLU A 36 16.04 12.51 -5.57
CA GLU A 36 16.77 13.70 -6.04
C GLU A 36 15.96 14.60 -6.97
N SER A 37 15.11 14.02 -7.84
CA SER A 37 14.54 14.72 -9.00
C SER A 37 13.07 14.43 -9.28
N GLY A 38 12.39 13.61 -8.47
CA GLY A 38 10.99 13.24 -8.69
C GLY A 38 10.76 12.39 -9.95
N PHE A 39 9.49 12.19 -10.33
CA PHE A 39 9.13 11.33 -11.47
C PHE A 39 9.25 12.04 -12.82
N ASP A 40 8.93 13.33 -12.90
CA ASP A 40 9.07 14.12 -14.14
C ASP A 40 10.53 14.18 -14.63
N GLY A 41 11.50 14.19 -13.71
CA GLY A 41 12.92 14.17 -14.03
C GLY A 41 13.46 12.78 -14.39
N LEU A 42 12.65 11.73 -14.40
CA LEU A 42 13.13 10.34 -14.52
C LEU A 42 13.70 10.02 -15.91
N ASN A 43 15.03 9.87 -15.98
CA ASN A 43 15.76 9.51 -17.19
C ASN A 43 16.37 8.11 -17.09
N ILE A 44 15.88 7.17 -17.91
CA ILE A 44 16.39 5.79 -17.97
C ILE A 44 17.89 5.74 -18.28
N ALA A 45 18.44 6.67 -19.06
CA ALA A 45 19.87 6.72 -19.34
C ALA A 45 20.69 7.01 -18.07
N ASP A 46 20.21 7.91 -17.21
CA ASP A 46 20.88 8.24 -15.95
C ASP A 46 20.76 7.09 -14.94
N VAL A 47 19.57 6.48 -14.83
CA VAL A 47 19.33 5.33 -13.95
C VAL A 47 20.23 4.15 -14.33
N THR A 48 20.29 3.80 -15.61
CA THR A 48 21.08 2.67 -16.09
C THR A 48 22.59 2.92 -15.96
N ARG A 49 23.05 4.15 -16.23
CA ARG A 49 24.44 4.56 -16.02
C ARG A 49 24.86 4.40 -14.55
N ARG A 50 24.06 4.87 -13.60
CA ARG A 50 24.32 4.74 -12.15
C ARG A 50 24.27 3.28 -11.69
N ALA A 51 23.32 2.50 -12.19
CA ALA A 51 23.17 1.08 -11.88
C ALA A 51 24.26 0.19 -12.53
N GLY A 52 25.11 0.74 -13.40
CA GLY A 52 26.14 -0.03 -14.11
C GLY A 52 25.58 -1.06 -15.10
N VAL A 53 24.37 -0.82 -15.63
CA VAL A 53 23.70 -1.71 -16.58
C VAL A 53 23.45 -1.00 -17.91
N THR A 54 23.17 -1.77 -18.96
CA THR A 54 22.77 -1.20 -20.26
C THR A 54 21.28 -0.88 -20.26
N ARG A 55 20.85 -0.01 -21.19
CA ARG A 55 19.44 0.26 -21.43
C ARG A 55 18.66 -0.98 -21.85
N SER A 56 19.27 -1.87 -22.64
CA SER A 56 18.66 -3.16 -22.99
C SER A 56 18.48 -4.06 -21.77
N ALA A 57 19.41 -4.04 -20.81
CA ALA A 57 19.25 -4.78 -19.56
C ALA A 57 18.12 -4.21 -18.69
N PHE A 58 17.92 -2.89 -18.65
CA PHE A 58 16.75 -2.30 -17.99
C PHE A 58 15.43 -2.85 -18.56
N TYR A 59 15.27 -2.78 -19.88
CA TYR A 59 14.04 -3.23 -20.54
C TYR A 59 13.84 -4.76 -20.52
N PHE A 60 14.88 -5.53 -20.20
CA PHE A 60 14.76 -6.95 -19.89
C PHE A 60 14.04 -7.20 -18.56
N TYR A 61 14.22 -6.32 -17.55
CA TYR A 61 13.58 -6.44 -16.24
C TYR A 61 12.27 -5.66 -16.12
N PHE A 62 12.16 -4.52 -16.79
CA PHE A 62 11.02 -3.61 -16.68
C PHE A 62 10.59 -3.17 -18.07
N GLU A 63 9.36 -3.52 -18.45
CA GLU A 63 8.81 -3.19 -19.77
C GLU A 63 8.87 -1.69 -20.09
N ASN A 64 8.72 -0.85 -19.06
CA ASN A 64 8.77 0.60 -19.17
C ASN A 64 9.15 1.25 -17.82
N LYS A 65 9.32 2.58 -17.81
CA LYS A 65 9.65 3.35 -16.59
C LYS A 65 8.62 3.16 -15.48
N ALA A 66 7.37 3.01 -15.89
CA ALA A 66 6.20 2.85 -15.04
C ALA A 66 6.24 1.54 -14.24
N ALA A 67 6.56 0.42 -14.90
CA ALA A 67 6.74 -0.89 -14.28
C ALA A 67 7.91 -0.92 -13.30
N ALA A 68 8.98 -0.17 -13.57
CA ALA A 68 10.11 -0.04 -12.63
C ALA A 68 9.73 0.73 -11.36
N VAL A 69 8.94 1.81 -11.49
CA VAL A 69 8.41 2.54 -10.34
C VAL A 69 7.44 1.65 -9.56
N ALA A 70 6.52 0.94 -10.22
CA ALA A 70 5.60 0.02 -9.55
C ALA A 70 6.34 -1.06 -8.75
N ALA A 71 7.43 -1.60 -9.29
CA ALA A 71 8.29 -2.56 -8.57
C ALA A 71 9.02 -1.94 -7.37
N LEU A 72 9.32 -0.64 -7.40
CA LEU A 72 9.91 0.06 -6.27
C LEU A 72 8.91 0.31 -5.13
N LEU A 73 7.60 0.24 -5.40
CA LEU A 73 6.55 0.35 -4.39
C LEU A 73 6.28 -0.97 -3.64
N GLU A 74 6.96 -2.07 -4.00
CA GLU A 74 6.83 -3.36 -3.32
C GLU A 74 6.87 -3.25 -1.78
N PRO A 75 7.81 -2.50 -1.15
CA PRO A 75 7.85 -2.34 0.30
C PRO A 75 6.59 -1.68 0.90
N MET A 76 5.93 -0.80 0.15
CA MET A 76 4.71 -0.14 0.64
C MET A 76 3.51 -1.09 0.67
N TYR A 77 3.52 -2.15 -0.15
CA TYR A 77 2.50 -3.18 -0.06
C TYR A 77 2.65 -3.98 1.23
N ASP A 78 3.88 -4.29 1.64
CA ASP A 78 4.16 -4.97 2.91
C ASP A 78 3.65 -4.14 4.10
N ASP A 79 3.88 -2.83 4.08
CA ASP A 79 3.31 -1.90 5.07
C ASP A 79 1.76 -1.91 5.07
N GLY A 80 1.15 -1.93 3.88
CA GLY A 80 -0.30 -2.04 3.73
C GLY A 80 -0.86 -3.34 4.31
N PHE A 81 -0.17 -4.47 4.11
CA PHE A 81 -0.53 -5.75 4.73
C PHE A 81 -0.40 -5.70 6.25
N LEU A 82 0.68 -5.09 6.78
CA LEU A 82 0.83 -4.88 8.22
C LEU A 82 -0.33 -4.03 8.79
N ALA A 83 -0.73 -2.97 8.09
CA ALA A 83 -1.88 -2.15 8.48
C ALA A 83 -3.20 -2.96 8.48
N GLY A 84 -3.36 -3.87 7.51
CA GLY A 84 -4.45 -4.83 7.47
C GLY A 84 -4.45 -5.81 8.65
N ASP A 85 -3.29 -6.32 9.05
CA ASP A 85 -3.14 -7.20 10.21
C ASP A 85 -3.47 -6.48 11.52
N LEU A 86 -3.05 -5.22 11.68
CA LEU A 86 -3.42 -4.38 12.82
C LEU A 86 -4.95 -4.21 12.92
N LEU A 87 -5.61 -3.97 11.78
CA LEU A 87 -7.07 -3.83 11.72
C LEU A 87 -7.79 -5.14 12.10
N ALA A 88 -7.22 -6.28 11.69
CA ALA A 88 -7.79 -7.60 11.93
C ALA A 88 -7.50 -8.18 13.33
N ASN A 89 -6.68 -7.53 14.15
CA ASN A 89 -6.28 -8.04 15.47
C ASN A 89 -7.39 -7.98 16.52
N ILE A 90 -8.28 -8.98 16.54
CA ILE A 90 -9.46 -9.05 17.42
C ILE A 90 -9.20 -9.00 18.93
N GLU A 91 -7.95 -9.15 19.38
CA GLU A 91 -7.59 -8.99 20.80
C GLU A 91 -7.69 -7.53 21.27
N GLN A 92 -7.70 -6.58 20.32
CA GLN A 92 -7.75 -5.15 20.59
C GLN A 92 -9.15 -4.56 20.36
N PRO A 93 -9.57 -3.55 21.15
CA PRO A 93 -10.83 -2.85 20.91
C PRO A 93 -10.92 -2.26 19.50
N PRO A 94 -12.11 -2.23 18.86
CA PRO A 94 -12.32 -1.66 17.53
C PRO A 94 -11.61 -0.33 17.25
N ARG A 95 -11.77 0.63 18.17
CA ARG A 95 -11.15 1.95 18.07
C ARG A 95 -9.63 1.88 18.03
N ALA A 96 -9.02 1.05 18.87
CA ALA A 96 -7.56 0.90 18.92
C ALA A 96 -7.01 0.30 17.61
N ARG A 97 -7.70 -0.69 17.04
CA ARG A 97 -7.32 -1.32 15.75
C ARG A 97 -7.40 -0.34 14.59
N ILE A 98 -8.51 0.39 14.49
CA ILE A 98 -8.70 1.42 13.45
C ILE A 98 -7.63 2.49 13.57
N ARG A 99 -7.38 2.97 14.79
CA ARG A 99 -6.35 3.99 15.03
C ARG A 99 -4.95 3.49 14.65
N ALA A 100 -4.56 2.29 15.07
CA ALA A 100 -3.26 1.71 14.75
C ALA A 100 -3.07 1.50 13.24
N MET A 101 -4.12 1.04 12.54
CA MET A 101 -4.11 0.92 11.08
C MET A 101 -3.92 2.28 10.39
N LEU A 102 -4.65 3.32 10.82
CA LEU A 102 -4.51 4.66 10.26
C LEU A 102 -3.14 5.29 10.56
N GLU A 103 -2.62 5.10 11.77
CA GLU A 103 -1.27 5.52 12.13
C GLU A 103 -0.22 4.85 11.23
N ALA A 104 -0.33 3.53 11.02
CA ALA A 104 0.57 2.80 10.12
C ALA A 104 0.52 3.35 8.67
N LEU A 105 -0.67 3.64 8.13
CA LEU A 105 -0.79 4.24 6.80
C LEU A 105 -0.11 5.62 6.70
N LEU A 106 -0.27 6.47 7.72
CA LEU A 106 0.37 7.79 7.72
C LEU A 106 1.88 7.68 7.95
N ASP A 107 2.35 6.70 8.72
CA ASP A 107 3.77 6.43 8.93
C ASP A 107 4.44 5.94 7.63
N THR A 108 3.77 5.07 6.86
CA THR A 108 4.22 4.69 5.50
C THR A 108 4.37 5.92 4.61
N VAL A 109 3.42 6.87 4.68
CA VAL A 109 3.53 8.12 3.93
C VAL A 109 4.73 8.93 4.39
N ASP A 110 4.98 9.04 5.68
CA ASP A 110 6.10 9.81 6.20
C ASP A 110 7.46 9.18 5.87
N GLN A 111 7.54 7.85 5.85
CA GLN A 111 8.74 7.09 5.46
C GLN A 111 9.01 7.12 3.95
N HIS A 112 7.95 7.06 3.14
CA HIS A 112 8.03 6.88 1.68
C HIS A 112 7.44 8.05 0.88
N ARG A 113 7.43 9.26 1.45
CA ARG A 113 6.78 10.46 0.86
C ARG A 113 7.16 10.71 -0.59
N TYR A 114 8.45 10.63 -0.92
CA TYR A 114 8.94 10.87 -2.28
C TYR A 114 8.46 9.79 -3.27
N LEU A 115 8.34 8.53 -2.83
CA LEU A 115 7.79 7.45 -3.65
C LEU A 115 6.30 7.63 -3.90
N LEU A 116 5.54 8.04 -2.89
CA LEU A 116 4.13 8.36 -3.05
C LEU A 116 3.91 9.55 -3.99
N GLN A 117 4.71 10.61 -3.88
CA GLN A 117 4.66 11.74 -4.83
C GLN A 117 4.93 11.27 -6.26
N ALA A 118 6.01 10.51 -6.46
CA ALA A 118 6.33 9.93 -7.76
C ALA A 118 5.19 9.04 -8.29
N MET A 119 4.56 8.25 -7.42
CA MET A 119 3.45 7.39 -7.76
C MET A 119 2.18 8.18 -8.15
N LEU A 120 1.87 9.26 -7.44
CA LEU A 120 0.74 10.15 -7.77
C LEU A 120 0.92 10.78 -9.16
N GLU A 121 2.12 11.26 -9.48
CA GLU A 121 2.47 11.78 -10.82
C GLU A 121 2.37 10.68 -11.89
N ALA A 122 2.86 9.49 -11.57
CA ALA A 122 2.89 8.35 -12.48
C ALA A 122 1.47 7.82 -12.80
N ARG A 123 0.58 7.67 -11.82
CA ARG A 123 -0.81 7.22 -12.04
C ARG A 123 -1.68 8.25 -12.77
N ALA A 124 -1.35 9.53 -12.65
CA ALA A 124 -2.02 10.59 -13.40
C ALA A 124 -1.68 10.56 -14.90
N SER A 125 -0.48 10.08 -15.26
CA SER A 125 0.03 10.07 -16.64
C SER A 125 0.00 8.70 -17.32
N SER A 126 -0.21 7.61 -16.58
CA SER A 126 -0.21 6.24 -17.11
C SER A 126 -1.40 5.43 -16.61
N THR A 127 -2.21 4.91 -17.54
CA THR A 127 -3.34 4.04 -17.21
C THR A 127 -2.90 2.74 -16.57
N VAL A 128 -1.80 2.15 -17.05
CA VAL A 128 -1.25 0.89 -16.52
C VAL A 128 -0.82 1.03 -15.07
N ILE A 129 -0.17 2.14 -14.70
CA ILE A 129 0.25 2.38 -13.31
C ILE A 129 -0.96 2.58 -12.40
N ARG A 130 -1.96 3.31 -12.90
CA ARG A 130 -3.21 3.50 -12.17
C ARG A 130 -3.91 2.16 -11.93
N GLU A 131 -4.01 1.31 -12.94
CA GLU A 131 -4.59 -0.03 -12.82
C GLU A 131 -3.83 -0.89 -11.80
N VAL A 132 -2.49 -0.89 -11.81
CA VAL A 132 -1.68 -1.63 -10.81
C VAL A 132 -1.97 -1.15 -9.39
N TRP A 133 -2.11 0.16 -9.20
CA TRP A 133 -2.45 0.74 -7.89
C TRP A 133 -3.87 0.40 -7.45
N ASP A 134 -4.82 0.52 -8.36
CA ASP A 134 -6.23 0.22 -8.11
C ASP A 134 -6.40 -1.27 -7.79
N ASP A 135 -5.72 -2.17 -8.52
CA ASP A 135 -5.69 -3.62 -8.27
C ASP A 135 -5.07 -3.94 -6.90
N ALA A 136 -3.96 -3.27 -6.55
CA ALA A 136 -3.34 -3.43 -5.25
C ALA A 136 -4.29 -2.99 -4.13
N ARG A 137 -4.94 -1.82 -4.25
CA ARG A 137 -5.95 -1.35 -3.31
C ARG A 137 -7.11 -2.35 -3.21
N GLU A 138 -7.59 -2.85 -4.34
CA GLU A 138 -8.73 -3.79 -4.41
C GLU A 138 -8.39 -5.13 -3.74
N SER A 139 -7.12 -5.55 -3.75
CA SER A 139 -6.66 -6.76 -3.07
C SER A 139 -6.87 -6.74 -1.55
N PHE A 140 -7.03 -5.56 -0.94
CA PHE A 140 -7.32 -5.40 0.49
C PHE A 140 -8.81 -5.51 0.84
N VAL A 141 -9.71 -5.34 -0.15
CA VAL A 141 -11.18 -5.36 0.07
C VAL A 141 -11.63 -6.61 0.81
N PRO A 142 -11.23 -7.84 0.43
CA PRO A 142 -11.66 -9.04 1.13
C PRO A 142 -11.27 -9.07 2.61
N THR A 143 -10.10 -8.52 2.97
CA THR A 143 -9.63 -8.48 4.36
C THR A 143 -10.46 -7.53 5.20
N VAL A 144 -10.72 -6.33 4.71
CA VAL A 144 -11.56 -5.34 5.41
C VAL A 144 -13.01 -5.82 5.48
N ALA A 145 -13.55 -6.39 4.40
CA ALA A 145 -14.91 -6.92 4.36
C ALA A 145 -15.10 -8.07 5.37
N ARG A 146 -14.15 -9.01 5.45
CA ARG A 146 -14.19 -10.07 6.48
C ARG A 146 -14.19 -9.52 7.89
N MET A 147 -13.40 -8.48 8.16
CA MET A 147 -13.39 -7.81 9.47
C MET A 147 -14.76 -7.19 9.77
N ILE A 148 -15.35 -6.44 8.83
CA ILE A 148 -16.69 -5.85 9.01
C ILE A 148 -17.75 -6.92 9.27
N THR A 149 -17.74 -8.01 8.50
CA THR A 149 -18.65 -9.15 8.70
C THR A 149 -18.48 -9.76 10.10
N ALA A 150 -17.24 -9.96 10.57
CA ALA A 150 -16.99 -10.48 11.91
C ALA A 150 -17.49 -9.55 13.02
N GLU A 151 -17.36 -8.23 12.86
CA GLU A 151 -17.92 -7.25 13.80
C GLU A 151 -19.46 -7.33 13.85
N ARG A 152 -20.11 -7.51 12.69
CA ARG A 152 -21.56 -7.68 12.58
C ARG A 152 -22.04 -8.99 13.20
N ASP A 153 -21.39 -10.10 12.89
CA ASP A 153 -21.74 -11.43 13.41
C ASP A 153 -21.57 -11.50 14.94
N SER A 154 -20.63 -10.73 15.49
CA SER A 154 -20.43 -10.61 16.94
C SER A 154 -21.41 -9.66 17.64
N GLY A 155 -22.28 -8.98 16.89
CA GLY A 155 -23.23 -8.00 17.40
C GLY A 155 -22.61 -6.65 17.79
N ARG A 156 -21.33 -6.40 17.48
CA ARG A 156 -20.65 -5.12 17.77
C ARG A 156 -20.95 -4.04 16.74
N ALA A 157 -21.19 -4.42 15.49
CA ALA A 157 -21.57 -3.51 14.41
C ALA A 157 -22.98 -3.84 13.89
N PRO A 158 -23.79 -2.86 13.49
CA PRO A 158 -25.09 -3.11 12.91
C PRO A 158 -25.01 -3.73 11.51
N ALA A 159 -26.10 -4.40 11.13
CA ALA A 159 -26.35 -4.74 9.73
C ALA A 159 -26.48 -3.47 8.88
N GLY A 160 -26.23 -3.59 7.58
CA GLY A 160 -26.30 -2.46 6.66
C GLY A 160 -25.91 -2.88 5.24
N SER A 161 -25.37 -1.95 4.46
CA SER A 161 -24.80 -2.25 3.14
C SER A 161 -23.79 -3.39 3.18
N SER A 162 -23.57 -4.07 2.05
CA SER A 162 -22.58 -5.15 1.92
C SER A 162 -21.22 -4.73 2.48
N ALA A 163 -20.58 -5.64 3.21
CA ALA A 163 -19.28 -5.40 3.82
C ALA A 163 -18.22 -5.08 2.76
N GLU A 164 -18.32 -5.70 1.59
CA GLU A 164 -17.47 -5.45 0.42
C GLU A 164 -17.64 -4.02 -0.08
N VAL A 165 -18.87 -3.53 -0.24
CA VAL A 165 -19.11 -2.15 -0.69
C VAL A 165 -18.56 -1.13 0.32
N VAL A 166 -18.81 -1.35 1.61
CA VAL A 166 -18.29 -0.47 2.67
C VAL A 166 -16.75 -0.50 2.70
N ALA A 167 -16.15 -1.68 2.57
CA ALA A 167 -14.72 -1.86 2.51
C ALA A 167 -14.10 -1.12 1.31
N SER A 168 -14.64 -1.27 0.10
CA SER A 168 -14.17 -0.55 -1.08
C SER A 168 -14.21 0.97 -0.88
N MET A 169 -15.32 1.52 -0.34
CA MET A 169 -15.43 2.97 -0.09
C MET A 169 -14.45 3.47 0.98
N LEU A 170 -14.22 2.70 2.05
CA LEU A 170 -13.25 3.06 3.08
C LEU A 170 -11.81 3.00 2.56
N LEU A 171 -11.50 2.09 1.63
CA LEU A 171 -10.19 2.03 0.99
C LEU A 171 -9.96 3.17 0.01
N GLU A 172 -10.98 3.61 -0.73
CA GLU A 172 -10.92 4.84 -1.54
C GLU A 172 -10.68 6.08 -0.64
N PHE A 173 -11.34 6.12 0.51
CA PHE A 173 -11.11 7.16 1.51
C PHE A 173 -9.66 7.14 2.03
N ASN A 174 -9.11 5.96 2.32
CA ASN A 174 -7.72 5.82 2.76
C ASN A 174 -6.72 6.27 1.68
N ASP A 175 -6.95 5.93 0.41
CA ASP A 175 -6.11 6.42 -0.70
C ASP A 175 -6.09 7.95 -0.72
N ARG A 176 -7.26 8.59 -0.59
CA ARG A 176 -7.36 10.05 -0.58
C ARG A 176 -6.75 10.68 0.67
N LEU A 177 -6.84 10.01 1.82
CA LEU A 177 -6.18 10.42 3.06
C LEU A 177 -4.66 10.43 2.89
N MET A 178 -4.09 9.35 2.33
CA MET A 178 -2.66 9.24 2.07
C MET A 178 -2.19 10.28 1.04
N GLU A 179 -2.95 10.48 -0.05
CA GLU A 179 -2.65 11.53 -1.04
C GLU A 179 -2.63 12.92 -0.38
N ARG A 180 -3.65 13.23 0.43
CA ARG A 180 -3.73 14.52 1.14
C ARG A 180 -2.57 14.72 2.11
N HIS A 181 -2.18 13.68 2.85
CA HIS A 181 -1.03 13.75 3.76
C HIS A 181 0.28 13.89 2.97
N THR A 182 0.40 13.23 1.81
CA THR A 182 1.57 13.29 0.91
C THR A 182 1.78 14.68 0.31
N LEU A 183 0.72 15.29 -0.22
CA LEU A 183 0.76 16.62 -0.85
C LEU A 183 0.79 17.76 0.19
N GLY A 184 0.41 17.46 1.44
CA GLY A 184 0.28 18.44 2.50
C GLY A 184 -0.96 19.32 2.35
N GLY A 185 -1.15 20.25 3.29
CA GLY A 185 -2.28 21.16 3.27
C GLY A 185 -2.50 21.85 4.61
N ARG A 186 -3.70 22.42 4.79
CA ARG A 186 -4.07 23.19 5.99
C ARG A 186 -4.17 22.34 7.27
N LEU A 187 -4.53 21.06 7.14
CA LEU A 187 -4.71 20.17 8.28
C LEU A 187 -3.42 19.36 8.50
N GLY A 188 -2.99 19.27 9.76
CA GLY A 188 -1.84 18.46 10.16
C GLY A 188 -2.16 16.97 10.28
N ARG A 189 -1.11 16.15 10.46
CA ARG A 189 -1.21 14.70 10.63
C ARG A 189 -2.25 14.29 11.68
N ASP A 190 -2.22 14.91 12.86
CA ASP A 190 -3.09 14.54 13.98
C ASP A 190 -4.56 14.89 13.71
N GLU A 191 -4.83 16.01 13.04
CA GLU A 191 -6.18 16.40 12.64
C GLU A 191 -6.74 15.44 11.58
N LEU A 192 -5.92 15.06 10.59
CA LEU A 192 -6.28 14.08 9.58
C LEU A 192 -6.58 12.72 10.20
N LEU A 193 -5.71 12.27 11.11
CA LEU A 193 -5.87 11.01 11.83
C LEU A 193 -7.17 10.98 12.65
N ALA A 194 -7.45 12.04 13.42
CA ALA A 194 -8.67 12.15 14.23
C ALA A 194 -9.95 12.16 13.37
N GLY A 195 -9.92 12.86 12.24
CA GLY A 195 -11.03 12.89 11.28
C GLY A 195 -11.26 11.51 10.64
N ALA A 196 -10.18 10.86 10.20
CA ALA A 196 -10.25 9.53 9.61
C ALA A 196 -10.74 8.46 10.60
N GLU A 197 -10.26 8.50 11.84
CA GLU A 197 -10.72 7.62 12.92
C GLU A 197 -12.23 7.78 13.15
N THR A 198 -12.73 9.02 13.13
CA THR A 198 -14.16 9.32 13.28
C THR A 198 -14.99 8.76 12.13
N ILE A 199 -14.54 8.93 10.88
CA ILE A 199 -15.23 8.42 9.68
C ILE A 199 -15.30 6.90 9.73
N TRP A 200 -14.17 6.22 9.95
CA TRP A 200 -14.12 4.76 10.05
C TRP A 200 -15.04 4.21 11.14
N LEU A 201 -15.00 4.79 12.34
CA LEU A 201 -15.84 4.35 13.44
C LEU A 201 -17.33 4.53 13.15
N ARG A 202 -17.72 5.70 12.63
CA ARG A 202 -19.14 5.97 12.35
C ARG A 202 -19.66 5.13 11.19
N THR A 203 -18.87 4.94 10.14
CA THR A 203 -19.28 4.12 8.99
C THR A 203 -19.54 2.66 9.37
N ILE A 204 -18.77 2.10 10.31
CA ILE A 204 -18.89 0.68 10.68
C ILE A 204 -19.86 0.47 11.86
N TYR A 205 -19.86 1.35 12.86
CA TYR A 205 -20.50 1.10 14.15
C TYR A 205 -21.71 2.00 14.47
N ALA A 206 -21.99 3.06 13.69
CA ALA A 206 -23.16 3.89 13.95
C ALA A 206 -24.46 3.15 13.61
N HIS A 207 -25.46 3.28 14.48
CA HIS A 207 -26.80 2.76 14.24
C HIS A 207 -27.66 3.81 13.52
N ASP A 208 -28.73 3.38 12.84
CA ASP A 208 -29.64 4.27 12.11
C ASP A 208 -30.25 5.41 12.97
N GLY A 209 -30.23 5.27 14.30
CA GLY A 209 -30.67 6.32 15.24
C GLY A 209 -29.59 7.34 15.63
N ASP A 210 -28.34 7.16 15.18
CA ASP A 210 -27.20 8.03 15.47
C ASP A 210 -26.96 9.09 14.37
N LEU A 211 -27.73 9.05 13.27
CA LEU A 211 -27.67 9.94 12.10
C LEU A 211 -28.82 10.95 12.10
#